data_AF-A0A9D5GGI5-F1
#
_entry.id   AF-A0A9D5GGI5-F1
#
_cell.length_a   1.000
_cell.length_b   1.000
_cell.length_c   1.000
_cell.angle_alpha   90.00
_cell.angle_beta   90.00
_cell.angle_gamma   90.00
#
_symmetry.space_group_name_H-M   'P 1'
#
loop_
_entity.id
_entity.type
_entity.pdbx_description
1 polymer ?
#
loop_
_entity_poly.entity_id
_entity_poly.type
_entity_poly.pdbx_seq_one_letter_code
_entity_poly.pdbx_strand_id
1 'polypeptide(L)'
;MCLAIPGQIVAFDAQQPMLAKVDVAGVKRNINIALLEDQEVALGDWVLIHVGFAMSKIGEAEAVEQLRMLRALGEDELAMEEVRGYTFAPEGASVRAGLG
;
A
#
# COMPACT_ATOMS: atom_id res chain seq x y z
N MET A 1 11.25 -12.57 -4.64
CA MET A 1 12.09 -11.36 -4.56
C MET A 1 11.12 -10.21 -4.35
N CYS A 2 11.13 -9.58 -3.18
CA CYS A 2 10.05 -8.67 -2.78
C CYS A 2 10.40 -7.22 -3.15
N LEU A 3 9.76 -6.69 -4.17
CA LEU A 3 9.70 -5.24 -4.41
C LEU A 3 8.51 -4.70 -3.60
N ALA A 4 8.80 -3.80 -2.66
CA ALA A 4 7.74 -3.08 -1.97
C ALA A 4 7.04 -2.16 -2.97
N ILE A 5 5.71 -2.08 -2.88
CA ILE A 5 4.90 -1.51 -3.96
C ILE A 5 4.53 -0.08 -3.58
N PRO A 6 4.87 0.92 -4.41
CA PRO A 6 4.49 2.30 -4.15
C PRO A 6 2.97 2.48 -4.18
N GLY A 7 2.42 3.13 -3.16
CA GLY A 7 1.03 3.57 -3.13
C GLY A 7 0.88 4.96 -2.53
N GLN A 8 -0.09 5.73 -3.04
CA GLN A 8 -0.38 7.07 -2.57
C GLN A 8 -1.49 7.04 -1.52
N ILE A 9 -1.32 7.71 -0.39
CA ILE A 9 -2.36 7.85 0.65
C ILE A 9 -3.48 8.76 0.13
N VAL A 10 -4.70 8.22 0.03
CA VAL A 10 -5.88 8.93 -0.49
C VAL A 10 -6.99 9.11 0.53
N ALA A 11 -6.97 8.39 1.65
CA ALA A 11 -7.84 8.63 2.79
C ALA A 11 -7.26 8.02 4.08
N PHE A 12 -7.75 8.49 5.22
CA PHE A 12 -7.52 7.86 6.53
C PHE A 12 -8.85 7.32 7.08
N ASP A 13 -8.79 6.24 7.85
CA ASP A 13 -9.97 5.72 8.54
C ASP A 13 -10.24 6.54 9.81
N ALA A 14 -11.47 7.01 9.98
CA ALA A 14 -11.85 7.87 11.10
C ALA A 14 -12.02 7.13 12.43
N GLN A 15 -12.19 5.80 12.40
CA GLN A 15 -12.37 4.96 13.59
C GLN A 15 -11.11 4.16 13.90
N GLN A 16 -10.26 3.92 12.89
CA GLN A 16 -9.01 3.19 13.02
C GLN A 16 -7.84 4.07 12.55
N PRO A 17 -7.22 4.87 13.44
CA PRO A 17 -6.20 5.85 13.05
C PRO A 17 -4.94 5.22 12.42
N MET A 18 -4.72 3.92 12.66
CA MET A 18 -3.61 3.15 12.07
C MET A 18 -3.95 2.55 10.71
N LEU A 19 -5.16 2.76 10.16
CA LEU A 19 -5.53 2.35 8.82
C LEU A 19 -5.63 3.54 7.88
N ALA A 20 -4.99 3.42 6.73
CA ALA A 20 -5.09 4.37 5.64
C ALA A 20 -5.53 3.66 4.35
N LYS A 21 -6.25 4.38 3.49
CA LYS A 21 -6.54 3.96 2.14
C LYS A 21 -5.46 4.51 1.22
N VAL A 22 -4.84 3.62 0.45
CA VAL A 22 -3.88 3.95 -0.60
C VAL A 22 -4.46 3.66 -1.98
N ASP A 23 -3.99 4.40 -2.97
CA ASP A 23 -4.15 4.12 -4.39
C ASP A 23 -2.83 3.59 -4.95
N VAL A 24 -2.88 2.37 -5.47
CA VAL A 24 -1.76 1.71 -6.16
C VAL A 24 -2.15 1.55 -7.62
N ALA A 25 -1.63 2.44 -8.47
CA ALA A 25 -1.88 2.41 -9.92
C ALA A 25 -3.37 2.26 -10.31
N GLY A 26 -4.28 2.91 -9.60
CA GLY A 26 -5.73 2.86 -9.81
C GLY A 26 -6.48 1.85 -8.94
N VAL A 27 -5.77 1.02 -8.17
CA VAL A 27 -6.36 0.05 -7.24
C VAL A 27 -6.32 0.60 -5.81
N LYS A 28 -7.49 0.83 -5.23
CA LYS A 28 -7.61 1.32 -3.85
C LYS A 28 -7.57 0.18 -2.83
N ARG A 29 -6.75 0.32 -1.79
CA ARG A 29 -6.62 -0.67 -0.70
C ARG A 29 -6.44 -0.02 0.66
N ASN A 30 -6.91 -0.70 1.70
CA ASN A 30 -6.60 -0.33 3.07
C ASN A 30 -5.28 -0.99 3.48
N ILE A 31 -4.39 -0.21 4.09
CA ILE A 31 -3.11 -0.66 4.64
C ILE A 31 -2.96 -0.19 6.08
N ASN A 32 -2.13 -0.89 6.85
CA ASN A 32 -1.76 -0.49 8.20
C ASN A 32 -0.52 0.43 8.16
N ILE A 33 -0.61 1.59 8.80
CA ILE A 33 0.44 2.61 8.88
C ILE A 33 1.11 2.69 10.25
N ALA A 34 0.86 1.74 11.16
CA ALA A 34 1.40 1.74 12.52
C ALA A 34 2.94 1.74 12.56
N LEU A 35 3.60 1.19 11.54
CA LEU A 35 5.07 1.21 11.45
C LEU A 35 5.63 2.60 11.11
N LEU A 36 4.76 3.55 10.77
CA LEU A 36 5.09 4.95 10.53
C LEU A 36 4.52 5.86 11.64
N GLU A 37 4.16 5.32 12.81
CA GLU A 37 3.52 6.12 13.88
C GLU A 37 4.36 7.30 14.38
N ASP A 38 5.69 7.17 14.31
CA ASP A 38 6.64 8.23 14.66
C ASP A 38 6.86 9.26 13.52
N GLN A 39 6.21 9.08 12.37
CA GLN A 39 6.31 9.95 11.20
C GLN A 39 4.96 10.60 10.91
N GLU A 40 4.98 11.87 10.50
CA GLU A 40 3.76 12.53 10.02
C GLU A 40 3.40 11.99 8.63
N VAL A 41 2.30 11.24 8.53
CA VAL A 41 1.75 10.74 7.27
C VAL A 41 0.51 11.57 6.91
N ALA A 42 0.48 12.10 5.69
CA ALA A 42 -0.56 12.99 5.20
C ALA A 42 -1.20 12.47 3.90
N LEU A 43 -2.34 13.07 3.52
CA LEU A 43 -2.95 12.82 2.21
C LEU A 43 -1.98 13.24 1.10
N GLY A 44 -1.86 12.41 0.08
CA GLY A 44 -0.95 12.62 -1.04
C GLY A 44 0.46 12.06 -0.83
N ASP A 45 0.83 11.67 0.40
CA ASP A 45 2.10 11.01 0.66
C ASP A 45 2.19 9.66 -0.06
N TRP A 46 3.39 9.33 -0.52
CA TRP A 46 3.71 8.04 -1.11
C TRP A 46 4.40 7.15 -0.10
N VAL A 47 4.00 5.89 -0.06
CA VAL A 47 4.57 4.88 0.84
C VAL A 47 4.92 3.61 0.10
N LEU A 48 5.93 2.91 0.60
CA LEU A 48 6.25 1.54 0.20
C LEU A 48 5.40 0.55 0.99
N ILE A 49 4.66 -0.28 0.27
CA ILE A 49 3.74 -1.25 0.87
C ILE A 49 4.36 -2.63 0.79
N HIS A 50 4.37 -3.35 1.92
CA HIS A 50 4.73 -4.76 1.97
C HIS A 50 3.75 -5.51 2.86
N VAL A 51 3.17 -6.60 2.34
CA VAL A 51 2.20 -7.46 3.05
C VAL A 51 1.08 -6.68 3.76
N GLY A 52 0.65 -5.56 3.15
CA GLY A 52 -0.42 -4.70 3.64
C GLY A 52 -0.02 -3.68 4.73
N PHE A 53 1.27 -3.52 5.00
CA PHE A 53 1.81 -2.48 5.88
C PHE A 53 2.58 -1.43 5.09
N ALA A 54 2.50 -0.17 5.51
CA ALA A 54 3.40 0.89 5.05
C ALA A 54 4.76 0.73 5.76
N MET A 55 5.82 0.45 5.00
CA MET A 55 7.18 0.27 5.53
C MET A 55 7.91 1.59 5.70
N SER A 56 7.76 2.48 4.72
CA SER A 56 8.45 3.77 4.70
C SER A 56 7.71 4.75 3.80
N LYS A 57 7.89 6.05 4.08
CA LYS A 57 7.55 7.12 3.15
C LYS A 57 8.61 7.20 2.05
N ILE A 58 8.18 7.52 0.84
CA ILE A 58 9.03 7.80 -0.31
C ILE A 58 8.57 9.06 -1.03
N GLY A 59 9.43 9.63 -1.86
CA GLY A 59 9.06 10.76 -2.71
C GLY A 59 8.18 10.33 -3.88
N GLU A 60 7.34 11.23 -4.38
CA GLU A 60 6.52 10.98 -5.58
C GLU A 60 7.37 10.59 -6.80
N ALA A 61 8.49 11.27 -7.03
CA ALA A 61 9.38 10.97 -8.15
C ALA A 61 9.98 9.55 -8.04
N GLU A 62 10.33 9.12 -6.83
CA GLU A 62 10.82 7.77 -6.55
C GLU A 62 9.72 6.72 -6.77
N ALA A 63 8.50 7.00 -6.27
CA ALA A 63 7.34 6.14 -6.47
C ALA A 63 7.03 5.94 -7.96
N VAL A 64 7.01 7.02 -8.74
CA VAL A 64 6.76 6.98 -10.19
C VAL A 64 7.84 6.18 -10.91
N GLU A 65 9.11 6.36 -10.56
CA GLU A 65 10.21 5.62 -11.18
C GLU A 65 10.16 4.13 -10.83
N GLN A 66 9.85 3.77 -9.58
CA GLN A 66 9.66 2.37 -9.20
C GLN A 66 8.46 1.73 -9.91
N LEU A 67 7.32 2.42 -10.00
CA LEU A 67 6.17 1.94 -10.78
C LEU A 67 6.50 1.80 -12.27
N ARG A 68 7.38 2.64 -12.81
CA ARG A 68 7.88 2.52 -14.18
C ARG A 68 8.79 1.29 -14.33
N MET A 69 9.70 1.06 -13.38
CA MET A 69 10.59 -0.11 -13.39
C MET A 69 9.80 -1.42 -13.28
N LEU A 70 8.80 -1.51 -12.39
CA LEU A 70 7.93 -2.67 -12.27
C LEU A 70 7.26 -3.02 -13.60
N ARG A 71 6.71 -2.02 -14.29
CA ARG A 71 6.12 -2.19 -15.63
C ARG A 71 7.15 -2.59 -16.68
N ALA A 72 8.36 -2.03 -16.64
CA ALA A 72 9.41 -2.36 -17.59
C ALA A 72 9.91 -3.81 -17.46
N LEU A 73 9.86 -4.35 -16.24
CA LEU A 73 10.21 -5.75 -15.94
C LEU A 73 9.05 -6.72 -16.18
N GLY A 74 7.83 -6.22 -16.45
CA GLY A 74 6.62 -7.05 -16.55
C GLY A 74 6.18 -7.64 -15.20
N GLU A 75 6.62 -7.04 -14.10
CA GLU A 75 6.32 -7.46 -12.73
C GLU A 75 5.15 -6.67 -12.12
N ASP A 76 4.53 -5.77 -12.88
CA ASP A 76 3.41 -4.98 -12.42
C ASP A 76 2.18 -5.84 -12.12
N GLU A 77 1.89 -6.88 -12.92
CA GLU A 77 0.77 -7.79 -12.61
C GLU A 77 0.96 -8.51 -11.27
N LEU A 78 2.15 -9.05 -11.01
CA LEU A 78 2.50 -9.72 -9.76
C LEU A 78 2.43 -8.76 -8.57
N ALA A 79 2.94 -7.53 -8.74
CA ALA A 79 2.82 -6.49 -7.74
C ALA A 79 1.34 -6.18 -7.45
N MET A 80 0.51 -6.04 -8.48
CA MET A 80 -0.92 -5.78 -8.29
C MET A 80 -1.64 -6.96 -7.61
N GLU A 81 -1.22 -8.20 -7.85
CA GLU A 81 -1.76 -9.38 -7.18
C GLU A 81 -1.44 -9.39 -5.67
N GLU A 82 -0.19 -9.09 -5.30
CA GLU A 82 0.22 -8.92 -3.90
C GLU A 82 -0.64 -7.87 -3.19
N VAL A 83 -0.87 -6.72 -3.81
CA VAL A 83 -1.71 -5.65 -3.26
C VAL A 83 -3.18 -6.07 -3.12
N ARG A 84 -3.67 -6.96 -4.00
CA ARG A 84 -5.04 -7.50 -3.91
C ARG A 84 -5.19 -8.55 -2.82
N GLY A 85 -4.14 -9.32 -2.56
CA GLY A 85 -4.14 -10.44 -1.61
C GLY A 85 -4.34 -10.04 -0.15
N TYR A 86 -3.97 -8.82 0.22
CA TYR A 86 -4.12 -8.30 1.59
C TYR A 86 -5.25 -7.26 1.64
N THR A 87 -6.33 -7.58 2.36
CA THR A 87 -7.39 -6.62 2.65
C THR A 87 -7.58 -6.52 4.15
N PHE A 88 -7.22 -5.36 4.73
CA PHE A 88 -7.67 -4.99 6.06
C PHE A 88 -9.12 -4.51 5.95
N ALA A 89 -10.06 -5.40 6.29
CA ALA A 89 -11.45 -5.02 6.43
C ALA A 89 -11.64 -4.23 7.74
N PRO A 90 -12.53 -3.22 7.77
CA PRO A 90 -13.00 -2.66 9.04
C PRO A 90 -13.67 -3.78 9.85
N GLU A 91 -13.41 -3.81 11.16
CA GLU A 91 -13.53 -4.97 12.06
C GLU A 91 -14.69 -5.95 11.78
N GLY A 92 -14.36 -7.26 11.72
CA GLY A 92 -15.32 -8.38 11.66
C GLY A 92 -15.02 -9.45 10.61
N ALA A 93 -14.15 -9.17 9.63
CA ALA A 93 -13.69 -10.18 8.68
C ALA A 93 -12.22 -10.50 8.95
N SER A 94 -11.94 -11.76 9.28
CA SER A 94 -10.60 -12.29 9.42
C SER A 94 -9.69 -11.86 8.27
N VAL A 95 -8.40 -11.62 8.56
CA VAL A 95 -7.35 -11.51 7.55
C VAL A 95 -7.40 -12.77 6.70
N ARG A 96 -8.10 -12.73 5.57
CA ARG A 96 -8.10 -13.79 4.59
C ARG A 96 -7.01 -13.42 3.59
N ALA A 97 -5.85 -14.05 3.74
CA ALA A 97 -4.95 -14.21 2.60
C ALA A 97 -5.79 -14.83 1.49
N GLY A 98 -5.93 -14.12 0.37
CA GLY A 98 -6.64 -14.63 -0.80
C GLY A 98 -5.90 -15.83 -1.39
N LEU A 99 -6.09 -17.01 -0.81
CA LEU A 99 -5.72 -18.29 -1.40
C LEU A 99 -6.95 -18.79 -2.14
N GLY A 100 -6.99 -18.49 -3.44
CA GLY A 100 -7.79 -19.22 -4.43
C GLY A 100 -6.92 -20.24 -5.13
#